data_AF-A0A9D7IRZ6-F1
#
_entry.id   AF-A0A9D7IRZ6-F1
#
_cell.length_a   1.000
_cell.length_b   1.000
_cell.length_c   1.000
_cell.angle_alpha   90.00
_cell.angle_beta   90.00
_cell.angle_gamma   90.00
#
_symmetry.space_group_name_H-M   'P 1'
#
loop_
_entity.id
_entity.type
_entity.pdbx_description
1 polymer ?
#
loop_
_entity_poly.entity_id
_entity_poly.type
_entity_poly.pdbx_seq_one_letter_code
_entity_poly.pdbx_strand_id
1 'polypeptide(L)'
;MKKQLAYVVATGLAAVVWSAGAAANLVSNGSFETPVISNGSPGVQTVTANGTTITDWTVGASNSVDIVRQSSSGPGAWANAGNQAIDMSGSGSFGPADLFQTITTTVGQTTFYRSGPHQTILVPVIPVVTQTGRTMR
;
A
#
# COMPACT_ATOMS: atom_id res chain seq x y z
N MET A 1 73.91 -9.50 -8.62
CA MET A 1 72.75 -10.30 -8.16
C MET A 1 71.51 -9.43 -8.23
N LYS A 2 70.64 -9.67 -9.22
CA LYS A 2 69.46 -8.84 -9.53
C LYS A 2 68.24 -9.45 -8.82
N LYS A 3 67.71 -8.78 -7.79
CA LYS A 3 66.44 -9.18 -7.15
C LYS A 3 65.31 -8.45 -7.85
N GLN A 4 64.63 -9.13 -8.77
CA GLN A 4 63.39 -8.64 -9.37
C GLN A 4 62.27 -8.80 -8.33
N LEU A 5 61.91 -7.69 -7.69
CA LEU A 5 60.79 -7.62 -6.75
C LEU A 5 59.50 -7.51 -7.60
N ALA A 6 58.83 -8.65 -7.77
CA ALA A 6 57.55 -8.73 -8.46
C ALA A 6 56.48 -8.05 -7.60
N TYR A 7 56.09 -6.83 -7.96
CA TYR A 7 54.88 -6.20 -7.44
C TYR A 7 53.67 -6.91 -8.07
N VAL A 8 53.16 -7.93 -7.37
CA VAL A 8 51.81 -8.45 -7.62
C VAL A 8 50.84 -7.37 -7.15
N VAL A 9 50.47 -6.48 -8.07
CA VAL A 9 49.35 -5.55 -7.87
C VAL A 9 48.10 -6.42 -7.83
N ALA A 10 47.70 -6.80 -6.62
CA ALA A 10 46.43 -7.42 -6.34
C ALA A 10 45.33 -6.40 -6.70
N THR A 11 44.79 -6.53 -7.90
CA THR A 11 43.54 -5.94 -8.34
C THR A 11 42.42 -6.52 -7.49
N GLY A 12 42.27 -5.96 -6.28
CA GLY A 12 41.10 -6.15 -5.43
C GLY A 12 39.90 -5.57 -6.16
N LEU A 13 39.27 -6.41 -6.98
CA LEU A 13 37.99 -6.14 -7.59
C LEU A 13 36.98 -5.97 -6.45
N ALA A 14 36.77 -4.71 -6.05
CA ALA A 14 35.73 -4.34 -5.11
C ALA A 14 34.40 -4.68 -5.77
N ALA A 15 33.90 -5.88 -5.48
CA ALA A 15 32.54 -6.26 -5.77
C ALA A 15 31.66 -5.33 -4.94
N VAL A 16 31.20 -4.24 -5.57
CA VAL A 16 30.13 -3.42 -5.04
C VAL A 16 28.93 -4.34 -5.01
N VAL A 17 28.65 -4.90 -3.84
CA VAL A 17 27.47 -5.74 -3.63
C VAL A 17 26.29 -4.77 -3.64
N TRP A 18 25.66 -4.62 -4.79
CA TRP A 18 24.39 -3.92 -4.90
C TRP A 18 23.36 -4.80 -4.18
N SER A 19 23.15 -4.56 -2.89
CA SER A 19 22.03 -5.16 -2.18
C SER A 19 20.76 -4.62 -2.82
N ALA A 20 19.98 -5.49 -3.46
CA ALA A 20 18.63 -5.14 -3.86
C ALA A 20 17.85 -4.77 -2.59
N GLY A 21 17.56 -3.49 -2.41
CA GLY A 21 16.70 -3.04 -1.32
C GLY A 21 15.33 -3.68 -1.49
N ALA A 22 14.83 -4.34 -0.45
CA ALA A 22 13.46 -4.81 -0.45
C ALA A 22 12.51 -3.61 -0.63
N ALA A 23 11.57 -3.71 -1.56
CA ALA A 23 10.56 -2.68 -1.75
C ALA A 23 9.66 -2.63 -0.52
N ALA A 24 9.51 -1.45 0.09
CA ALA A 24 8.59 -1.25 1.20
C ALA A 24 7.14 -1.24 0.67
N ASN A 25 6.23 -1.92 1.38
CA ASN A 25 4.80 -1.75 1.12
C ASN A 25 4.42 -0.32 1.55
N LEU A 26 3.91 0.46 0.59
CA LEU A 26 3.49 1.83 0.85
C LEU A 26 2.06 1.92 1.37
N VAL A 27 1.25 0.88 1.13
CA VAL A 27 -0.13 0.82 1.61
C VAL A 27 -0.10 0.31 3.04
N SER A 28 -0.41 1.17 4.00
CA SER A 28 -0.57 0.74 5.39
C SER A 28 -1.98 0.14 5.59
N ASN A 29 -2.04 -0.93 6.40
CA ASN A 29 -3.28 -1.65 6.69
C ASN A 29 -4.09 -2.05 5.43
N GLY A 30 -3.41 -2.41 4.33
CA GLY A 30 -4.06 -2.77 3.06
C GLY A 30 -4.87 -4.08 3.10
N SER A 31 -4.73 -4.88 4.15
CA SER A 31 -5.55 -6.06 4.43
C SER A 31 -6.70 -5.79 5.41
N PHE A 32 -6.84 -4.57 5.93
CA PHE A 32 -7.94 -4.16 6.82
C PHE A 32 -8.04 -4.96 8.13
N GLU A 33 -6.89 -5.36 8.66
CA GLU A 33 -6.81 -6.11 9.93
C GLU A 33 -6.82 -5.19 11.16
N THR A 34 -6.81 -3.87 10.94
CA THR A 34 -6.91 -2.88 12.02
C THR A 34 -8.05 -1.88 11.72
N PRO A 35 -9.01 -1.69 12.63
CA PRO A 35 -9.13 -2.33 13.95
C PRO A 35 -9.55 -3.79 13.83
N VAL A 36 -9.22 -4.56 14.86
CA VAL A 36 -9.76 -5.91 15.01
C VAL A 36 -11.17 -5.78 15.56
N ILE A 37 -12.17 -6.21 14.79
CA ILE A 37 -13.57 -6.22 15.21
C ILE A 37 -13.86 -7.53 15.94
N SER A 38 -14.75 -7.47 16.94
CA SER A 38 -15.01 -8.62 17.82
C SER A 38 -15.69 -9.79 17.09
N ASN A 39 -15.49 -11.01 17.59
CA ASN A 39 -16.14 -12.24 17.11
C ASN A 39 -17.66 -12.31 17.42
N GLY A 40 -18.26 -11.28 18.02
CA GLY A 40 -19.69 -11.28 18.34
C GLY A 40 -20.55 -11.21 17.08
N SER A 41 -21.64 -11.98 17.02
CA SER A 41 -22.62 -11.88 15.92
C SER A 41 -23.16 -10.45 15.83
N PRO A 42 -23.17 -9.80 14.64
CA PRO A 42 -23.02 -10.40 13.31
C PRO A 42 -21.58 -10.53 12.77
N GLY A 43 -20.55 -10.13 13.50
CA GLY A 43 -19.16 -10.11 13.01
C GLY A 43 -18.95 -9.03 11.95
N VAL A 44 -19.77 -7.97 11.99
CA VAL A 44 -19.80 -6.86 11.04
C VAL A 44 -19.72 -5.56 11.83
N GLN A 45 -18.91 -4.62 11.36
CA GLN A 45 -18.82 -3.27 11.90
C GLN A 45 -18.94 -2.25 10.78
N THR A 46 -20.00 -1.46 10.81
CA THR A 46 -20.21 -0.36 9.87
C THR A 46 -19.34 0.84 10.22
N VAL A 47 -18.68 1.39 9.21
CA VAL A 47 -17.93 2.64 9.25
C VAL A 47 -18.64 3.63 8.34
N THR A 48 -19.22 4.67 8.96
CA THR A 48 -20.01 5.68 8.27
C THR A 48 -19.15 6.56 7.35
N ALA A 49 -19.82 7.30 6.47
CA ALA A 49 -19.17 8.27 5.59
C ALA A 49 -18.27 9.26 6.37
N ASN A 50 -17.13 9.62 5.80
CA ASN A 50 -16.05 10.39 6.44
C ASN A 50 -15.45 9.73 7.70
N GLY A 51 -15.74 8.46 7.96
CA GLY A 51 -15.21 7.72 9.09
C GLY A 51 -13.72 7.41 8.91
N THR A 52 -12.99 7.47 10.03
CA THR A 52 -11.54 7.16 10.13
C THR A 52 -11.28 5.96 11.03
N THR A 53 -12.31 5.16 11.29
CA THR A 53 -12.22 3.99 12.16
C THR A 53 -11.24 2.96 11.62
N ILE A 54 -11.16 2.80 10.30
CA ILE A 54 -10.20 1.91 9.64
C ILE A 54 -8.83 2.61 9.67
N THR A 55 -7.86 2.00 10.35
CA THR A 55 -6.54 2.63 10.53
C THR A 55 -5.90 2.98 9.20
N ASP A 56 -5.48 4.24 9.06
CA ASP A 56 -4.85 4.85 7.87
C ASP A 56 -5.73 4.91 6.61
N TRP A 57 -7.02 4.66 6.73
CA TRP A 57 -8.00 4.81 5.65
C TRP A 57 -9.09 5.80 6.05
N THR A 58 -9.62 6.49 5.05
CA THR A 58 -10.79 7.35 5.22
C THR A 58 -11.89 6.87 4.29
N VAL A 59 -13.10 6.75 4.84
CA VAL A 59 -14.29 6.46 4.05
C VAL A 59 -14.76 7.73 3.35
N GLY A 60 -15.14 7.60 2.07
CA GLY A 60 -15.74 8.66 1.27
C GLY A 60 -16.89 9.37 1.95
N ALA A 61 -17.20 10.57 1.46
CA ALA A 61 -18.31 11.37 1.99
C ALA A 61 -19.69 10.83 1.62
N SER A 62 -19.77 9.92 0.64
CA SER A 62 -21.03 9.50 0.02
C SER A 62 -21.74 8.40 0.82
N ASN A 63 -21.03 7.35 1.22
CA ASN A 63 -21.62 6.11 1.73
C ASN A 63 -20.76 5.44 2.81
N SER A 64 -21.34 4.46 3.52
CA SER A 64 -20.64 3.65 4.53
C SER A 64 -19.98 2.41 3.91
N VAL A 65 -18.96 1.90 4.59
CA VAL A 65 -18.38 0.57 4.34
C VAL A 65 -18.57 -0.30 5.56
N ASP A 66 -18.53 -1.62 5.40
CA ASP A 66 -18.52 -2.55 6.52
C ASP A 66 -17.18 -3.26 6.61
N ILE A 67 -16.64 -3.36 7.83
CA ILE A 67 -15.59 -4.32 8.15
C ILE A 67 -16.31 -5.64 8.46
N VAL A 68 -16.03 -6.67 7.67
CA VAL A 68 -16.64 -7.99 7.81
C VAL A 68 -15.57 -8.96 8.26
N ARG A 69 -15.78 -9.60 9.41
CA ARG A 69 -14.88 -10.64 9.90
C ARG A 69 -15.18 -11.96 9.20
N GLN A 70 -14.14 -12.73 8.93
CA GLN A 70 -14.27 -14.10 8.50
C GLN A 70 -14.99 -14.89 9.61
N SER A 71 -16.24 -15.25 9.35
CA SER A 71 -17.03 -16.12 10.23
C SER A 71 -16.91 -17.56 9.77
N SER A 72 -16.69 -18.49 10.70
CA SER A 72 -16.72 -19.92 10.44
C SER A 72 -18.14 -20.48 10.22
N SER A 73 -19.20 -19.68 10.46
CA SER A 73 -20.58 -20.19 10.60
C SER A 73 -21.66 -19.34 9.90
N GLY A 74 -21.29 -18.50 8.93
CA GLY A 74 -22.26 -17.70 8.15
C GLY A 74 -21.69 -17.33 6.78
N PRO A 75 -22.43 -16.55 5.95
CA PRO A 75 -21.92 -15.99 4.68
C PRO A 75 -20.91 -14.86 4.95
N GLY A 76 -19.91 -15.13 5.80
CA GLY A 76 -18.78 -14.24 6.01
C GLY A 76 -18.00 -14.14 4.71
N ALA A 77 -17.75 -12.91 4.26
CA ALA A 77 -16.88 -12.66 3.12
C ALA A 77 -15.53 -13.35 3.35
N TRP A 78 -15.04 -14.08 2.34
CA TRP A 78 -13.69 -14.63 2.40
C TRP A 78 -12.68 -13.49 2.35
N ALA A 79 -11.96 -13.29 3.45
CA ALA A 79 -10.82 -12.40 3.47
C ALA A 79 -9.73 -12.98 2.55
N ASN A 80 -9.25 -12.19 1.59
CA ASN A 80 -8.12 -12.60 0.74
C ASN A 80 -6.80 -12.64 1.51
N ALA A 81 -6.71 -11.88 2.61
CA ALA A 81 -5.58 -11.85 3.52
C ALA A 81 -6.09 -11.53 4.92
N GLY A 82 -5.55 -12.21 5.94
CA GLY A 82 -5.93 -11.97 7.33
C GLY A 82 -7.27 -12.59 7.71
N ASN A 83 -7.97 -11.99 8.69
CA ASN A 83 -9.22 -12.47 9.25
C ASN A 83 -10.42 -11.55 8.93
N GLN A 84 -10.22 -10.45 8.21
CA GLN A 84 -11.24 -9.45 7.94
C GLN A 84 -11.20 -8.99 6.47
N ALA A 85 -12.32 -8.50 5.99
CA ALA A 85 -12.47 -7.92 4.67
C ALA A 85 -13.28 -6.63 4.75
N ILE A 86 -13.18 -5.80 3.71
CA ILE A 86 -14.04 -4.63 3.54
C ILE A 86 -15.14 -4.97 2.54
N ASP A 87 -16.37 -4.73 2.97
CA ASP A 87 -17.53 -4.69 2.09
C ASP A 87 -17.83 -3.23 1.71
N MET A 88 -17.65 -2.92 0.43
CA MET A 88 -17.88 -1.59 -0.13
C MET A 88 -19.36 -1.33 -0.50
N SER A 89 -20.23 -2.33 -0.36
CA SER A 89 -21.67 -2.14 -0.52
C SER A 89 -22.32 -1.51 0.73
N GLY A 90 -21.69 -1.71 1.90
CA GLY A 90 -22.10 -1.15 3.19
C GLY A 90 -23.45 -1.68 3.69
N SER A 91 -23.82 -1.25 4.90
CA SER A 91 -25.09 -1.65 5.53
C SER A 91 -26.25 -0.77 5.02
N GLY A 92 -26.73 -1.00 3.80
CA GLY A 92 -27.94 -0.37 3.25
C GLY A 92 -27.84 -0.02 1.76
N SER A 93 -28.99 0.21 1.11
CA SER A 93 -29.11 0.47 -0.36
C SER A 93 -28.51 1.80 -0.84
N PHE A 94 -27.48 2.35 -0.20
CA PHE A 94 -27.01 3.71 -0.45
C PHE A 94 -26.03 3.85 -1.63
N GLY A 95 -25.69 2.75 -2.30
CA GLY A 95 -24.85 2.77 -3.52
C GLY A 95 -23.36 2.61 -3.21
N PRO A 96 -22.47 2.79 -4.21
CA PRO A 96 -21.06 2.50 -4.04
C PRO A 96 -20.40 3.44 -3.01
N ALA A 97 -19.60 2.87 -2.10
CA ALA A 97 -18.75 3.63 -1.20
C ALA A 97 -17.34 3.82 -1.76
N ASP A 98 -16.64 4.84 -1.26
CA ASP A 98 -15.24 5.10 -1.59
C ASP A 98 -14.37 4.88 -0.34
N LEU A 99 -13.14 4.42 -0.56
CA LEU A 99 -12.14 4.27 0.50
C LEU A 99 -10.79 4.76 -0.02
N PHE A 100 -10.13 5.63 0.72
CA PHE A 100 -8.89 6.27 0.27
C PHE A 100 -7.83 6.34 1.36
N GLN A 101 -6.58 6.27 0.90
CA GLN A 101 -5.37 6.49 1.68
C GLN A 101 -4.44 7.39 0.89
N THR A 102 -3.87 8.40 1.54
CA THR A 102 -2.85 9.24 0.93
C THR A 102 -1.48 8.61 1.12
N ILE A 103 -0.79 8.32 0.02
CA ILE A 103 0.54 7.71 0.03
C ILE A 103 1.57 8.77 -0.39
N THR A 104 2.60 8.96 0.43
CA THR A 104 3.75 9.80 0.07
C THR A 104 4.76 8.97 -0.71
N THR A 105 5.08 9.40 -1.93
CA THR A 105 6.10 8.76 -2.76
C THR A 105 7.34 9.66 -2.85
N THR A 106 8.50 9.06 -3.12
CA THR A 106 9.75 9.80 -3.36
C THR A 106 10.00 9.90 -4.86
N VAL A 107 10.38 11.09 -5.35
CA VAL A 107 10.74 11.30 -6.75
C VAL A 107 11.86 10.33 -7.15
N GLY A 108 11.68 9.66 -8.29
CA GLY A 108 12.63 8.66 -8.80
C GLY A 108 12.44 7.25 -8.26
N GLN A 109 11.47 7.01 -7.36
CA GLN A 109 11.07 5.65 -6.99
C GLN A 109 9.99 5.10 -7.93
N THR A 110 10.18 3.86 -8.38
CA THR A 110 9.15 3.10 -9.10
C THR A 110 8.20 2.47 -8.09
N THR A 111 6.91 2.80 -8.19
CA THR A 111 5.85 2.18 -7.37
C THR A 111 5.11 1.14 -8.20
N PHE A 112 4.84 -0.02 -7.61
CA PHE A 112 4.04 -1.07 -8.24
C PHE A 112 2.71 -1.20 -7.52
N TYR A 113 1.61 -1.17 -8.28
CA TYR A 113 0.30 -1.54 -7.77
C TYR A 113 -0.01 -2.98 -8.20
N ARG A 114 -0.38 -3.83 -7.23
CA ARG A 114 -0.76 -5.23 -7.46
C ARG A 114 -2.19 -5.44 -6.97
N SER A 115 -3.15 -5.45 -7.88
CA SER A 115 -4.52 -5.87 -7.58
C SER A 115 -4.67 -7.36 -7.87
N GLY A 116 -4.67 -8.21 -6.82
CA GLY A 116 -5.02 -9.62 -6.96
C GLY A 116 -4.16 -10.41 -7.98
N PRO A 117 -4.63 -11.60 -8.42
CA PRO A 117 -3.82 -12.50 -9.25
C PRO A 117 -3.54 -11.99 -10.68
N HIS A 118 -4.17 -10.91 -11.12
CA HIS A 118 -3.97 -10.40 -12.47
C HIS A 118 -4.01 -8.86 -12.47
N GLN A 119 -2.95 -8.26 -13.03
CA GLN A 119 -2.76 -6.84 -13.39
C GLN A 119 -1.73 -6.12 -12.49
N THR A 120 -0.52 -5.98 -13.04
CA THR A 120 0.50 -5.01 -12.59
C THR A 120 0.32 -3.76 -13.44
N ILE A 121 -0.06 -2.63 -12.84
CA ILE A 121 -0.11 -1.35 -13.55
C ILE A 121 1.17 -0.59 -13.23
N LEU A 122 1.99 -0.35 -14.25
CA LEU A 122 3.12 0.56 -14.18
C LEU A 122 2.58 2.00 -14.28
N VAL A 123 2.54 2.72 -13.17
CA VAL A 123 2.21 4.15 -13.19
C VAL A 123 3.53 4.93 -13.27
N PRO A 124 3.90 5.53 -14.42
CA PRO A 124 5.04 6.42 -14.46
C PRO A 124 4.73 7.66 -13.61
N VAL A 125 5.53 7.92 -12.58
CA VAL A 125 5.47 9.18 -11.83
C VAL A 125 6.00 10.27 -12.75
N ILE A 126 5.10 11.09 -13.30
CA ILE A 126 5.48 12.31 -14.03
C ILE A 126 5.84 13.35 -12.97
N PRO A 127 7.11 13.79 -12.86
CA PRO A 127 7.45 14.87 -11.95
C PRO A 127 6.72 16.14 -12.40
N VAL A 128 5.86 16.67 -11.53
CA VAL A 128 5.24 17.99 -11.74
C VAL A 128 6.34 19.03 -11.53
N VAL A 129 6.91 19.54 -12.63
CA VAL A 129 7.82 20.69 -12.59
C VAL A 129 6.97 21.95 -12.43
N THR A 130 6.83 22.46 -11.21
CA THR A 130 6.26 23.78 -10.98
C THR A 130 7.30 24.84 -11.33
N GLN A 131 7.26 25.39 -12.54
CA GLN A 131 8.09 26.52 -12.91
C GLN A 131 7.48 27.81 -12.34
N THR A 132 8.05 28.34 -11.25
CA THR A 132 7.67 29.65 -10.74
C THR A 132 8.09 30.72 -11.75
N GLY A 133 7.11 31.30 -12.44
CA GLY A 133 7.32 32.40 -13.38
C GLY A 133 8.01 33.57 -12.69
N ARG A 134 9.25 33.87 -13.11
CA ARG A 134 9.98 35.07 -12.72
C ARG A 134 9.29 36.27 -13.36
N THR A 135 8.73 37.17 -12.56
CA THR A 135 8.15 38.42 -13.05
C THR A 135 9.27 39.27 -13.64
N MET A 136 9.20 39.56 -14.94
CA MET A 136 10.07 40.56 -15.56
C MET A 136 9.67 41.94 -15.04
N ARG A 137 10.63 42.65 -14.44
CA ARG A 137 10.61 44.11 -14.27
C ARG A 137 11.76 44.67 -15.09
#